data_AF-A0A2T4H3G2-F1
#
_entry.id   AF-A0A2T4H3G2-F1
#
_cell.length_a   1.000
_cell.length_b   1.000
_cell.length_c   1.000
_cell.angle_alpha   90.00
_cell.angle_beta   90.00
_cell.angle_gamma   90.00
#
_symmetry.space_group_name_H-M   'P 1'
#
loop_
_entity.id
_entity.type
_entity.pdbx_description
1 polymer ?
#
loop_
_entity_poly.entity_id
_entity_poly.type
_entity_poly.pdbx_seq_one_letter_code
_entity_poly.pdbx_strand_id
1 'polypeptide(L)'
;MGGLNLEVFKFGTYLMFPIGIMFYFGTNLDNRFAVPGFWPRPDQCNKIPKDRDEIKAEYERIVARQKLRQARKLEEERRAAQHPGNDKNES
;
A
#
# COMPACT_ATOMS: atom_id res chain seq x y z
N MET A 1 -26.74 -9.77 56.81
CA MET A 1 -27.56 -10.14 55.63
C MET A 1 -27.36 -9.11 54.53
N GLY A 2 -26.42 -9.32 53.61
CA GLY A 2 -26.16 -8.39 52.49
C GLY A 2 -25.90 -9.08 51.15
N GLY A 3 -26.03 -10.42 51.07
CA GLY A 3 -25.63 -11.21 49.90
C GLY A 3 -26.52 -10.98 48.67
N LEU A 4 -27.85 -10.96 48.84
CA LEU A 4 -28.81 -10.78 47.74
C LEU A 4 -28.65 -9.43 47.02
N ASN A 5 -28.33 -8.36 47.76
CA ASN A 5 -28.17 -7.02 47.16
C ASN A 5 -26.88 -6.91 46.34
N LEU A 6 -25.81 -7.61 46.75
CA LEU A 6 -24.54 -7.64 46.01
C LEU A 6 -24.65 -8.43 44.71
N GLU A 7 -25.42 -9.53 44.72
CA GLU A 7 -25.63 -10.35 43.51
C GLU A 7 -26.47 -9.62 42.46
N VAL A 8 -27.52 -8.91 42.88
CA VAL A 8 -28.34 -8.07 41.99
C VAL A 8 -27.52 -6.90 41.43
N PHE A 9 -26.67 -6.27 42.25
CA PHE A 9 -25.77 -5.21 41.79
C PHE A 9 -24.75 -5.71 40.77
N LYS A 10 -24.15 -6.88 41.01
CA LYS A 10 -23.19 -7.52 40.10
C LYS A 10 -23.84 -7.88 38.77
N PHE A 11 -25.05 -8.47 38.84
CA PHE A 11 -25.85 -8.80 37.66
C PHE A 11 -26.21 -7.55 36.85
N GLY A 12 -26.71 -6.50 37.51
CA GLY A 12 -27.03 -5.23 36.87
C GLY A 12 -25.81 -4.58 36.21
N THR A 13 -24.66 -4.59 36.88
CA THR A 13 -23.41 -4.07 36.33
C THR A 13 -22.96 -4.87 35.10
N TYR A 14 -23.03 -6.20 35.16
CA TYR A 14 -22.63 -7.07 34.05
C TYR A 14 -23.57 -7.01 32.84
N LEU A 15 -24.82 -6.60 33.02
CA LEU A 15 -25.73 -6.31 31.91
C LEU A 15 -25.53 -4.88 31.37
N MET A 16 -25.51 -3.89 32.26
CA MET A 16 -25.46 -2.48 31.85
C MET A 16 -24.12 -2.09 31.24
N PHE A 17 -23.01 -2.67 31.70
CA PHE A 17 -21.68 -2.38 31.19
C PHE A 17 -21.52 -2.74 29.69
N PRO A 18 -21.76 -3.98 29.23
CA PRO A 18 -21.64 -4.31 27.80
C PRO A 18 -22.72 -3.62 26.95
N ILE A 19 -23.94 -3.47 27.45
CA ILE A 19 -25.01 -2.76 26.72
C ILE A 19 -24.65 -1.28 26.54
N GLY A 20 -24.14 -0.61 27.58
CA GLY A 20 -23.70 0.78 27.52
C GLY A 20 -22.51 0.99 26.59
N ILE A 21 -21.52 0.10 26.63
CA ILE A 21 -20.38 0.11 25.70
C ILE A 21 -20.86 -0.09 24.25
N MET A 22 -21.76 -1.04 24.01
CA MET A 22 -22.35 -1.22 22.67
C MET A 22 -23.20 -0.03 22.24
N PHE A 23 -23.94 0.63 23.12
CA PHE A 23 -24.72 1.80 22.73
C PHE A 23 -23.81 2.99 22.36
N TYR A 24 -22.76 3.21 23.15
CA TYR A 24 -21.83 4.32 22.97
C TYR A 24 -20.92 4.14 21.74
N PHE A 25 -20.38 2.93 21.55
CA PHE A 25 -19.48 2.64 20.43
C PHE A 25 -20.20 2.05 19.22
N GLY A 26 -21.20 1.20 19.41
CA GLY A 26 -21.88 0.41 18.37
C GLY A 26 -22.61 1.21 17.29
N THR A 27 -23.08 2.42 17.61
CA THR A 27 -23.83 3.26 16.66
C THR A 27 -22.93 4.15 15.79
N ASN A 28 -21.66 4.32 16.16
CA ASN A 28 -20.76 5.31 15.56
C ASN A 28 -19.30 4.81 15.41
N LEU A 29 -19.09 3.49 15.23
CA LEU A 29 -17.74 2.96 15.01
C LEU A 29 -17.10 3.55 13.75
N ASP A 30 -17.84 3.61 12.65
CA ASP A 30 -17.30 3.99 11.34
C ASP A 30 -16.73 5.41 11.37
N ASN A 31 -17.48 6.39 11.87
CA ASN A 31 -17.00 7.78 11.98
C ASN A 31 -15.87 7.99 13.02
N ARG A 32 -15.80 7.17 14.08
CA ARG A 32 -14.77 7.33 15.12
C ARG A 32 -13.47 6.60 14.81
N PHE A 33 -13.54 5.51 14.05
CA PHE A 33 -12.38 4.66 13.74
C PHE A 33 -11.94 4.72 12.27
N ALA A 34 -12.71 5.37 11.38
CA ALA A 34 -12.23 5.63 10.02
C ALA A 34 -11.07 6.63 10.05
N VAL A 35 -9.94 6.22 9.49
CA VAL A 35 -8.79 7.10 9.31
C VAL A 35 -9.02 7.94 8.05
N PRO A 36 -9.10 9.28 8.17
CA PRO A 36 -9.26 10.14 7.01
C PRO A 36 -8.04 9.99 6.08
N GLY A 37 -8.31 9.67 4.81
CA GLY A 37 -7.24 9.46 3.83
C GLY A 37 -6.49 8.14 3.96
N PHE A 38 -7.08 7.11 4.60
CA PHE A 38 -6.49 5.77 4.66
C PHE A 38 -6.14 5.22 3.27
N TRP A 39 -7.01 5.45 2.28
CA TRP A 39 -6.79 5.03 0.92
C TRP A 39 -6.03 6.09 0.12
N PRO A 40 -5.06 5.68 -0.74
CA PRO A 40 -4.43 6.58 -1.68
C PRO A 40 -5.50 7.28 -2.51
N ARG A 41 -5.34 8.59 -2.67
CA ARG A 41 -6.31 9.35 -3.44
C ARG A 41 -6.27 8.91 -4.91
N PRO A 42 -7.41 8.94 -5.64
CA PRO A 42 -7.47 8.47 -7.02
C PRO A 42 -6.54 9.23 -7.98
N ASP A 43 -6.09 10.44 -7.64
CA ASP A 43 -5.04 11.19 -8.34
C ASP A 43 -3.65 10.58 -8.19
N GLN A 44 -3.38 9.86 -7.10
CA GLN A 44 -2.10 9.20 -6.83
C GLN A 44 -2.05 7.78 -7.38
N CYS A 45 -3.21 7.21 -7.73
CA CYS A 45 -3.28 5.89 -8.34
C CYS A 45 -2.80 5.92 -9.79
N ASN A 46 -2.12 4.86 -10.21
CA ASN A 46 -1.71 4.71 -11.60
C ASN A 46 -2.94 4.69 -12.52
N LYS A 47 -3.06 5.68 -13.40
CA LYS A 47 -4.17 5.76 -14.35
C LYS A 47 -3.87 4.83 -15.52
N ILE A 48 -4.62 3.73 -15.61
CA ILE A 48 -4.53 2.82 -16.75
C ILE A 48 -5.17 3.54 -17.96
N PRO A 49 -4.47 3.61 -19.11
CA PRO A 49 -5.04 4.14 -20.35
C PRO A 49 -6.32 3.39 -20.71
N LYS A 50 -7.42 4.11 -20.97
CA LYS A 50 -8.72 3.49 -21.29
C LYS A 50 -9.07 3.60 -22.77
N ASP A 51 -8.50 4.59 -23.47
CA ASP A 51 -8.71 4.78 -24.89
C ASP A 51 -7.65 4.05 -25.72
N ARG A 52 -8.03 3.55 -26.89
CA ARG A 52 -7.16 2.82 -27.83
C ARG A 52 -5.97 3.67 -28.26
N ASP A 53 -6.17 4.96 -28.48
CA ASP A 53 -5.12 5.84 -28.97
C ASP A 53 -4.13 6.20 -27.84
N GLU A 54 -4.61 6.35 -26.60
CA GLU A 54 -3.75 6.46 -25.41
C GLU A 54 -2.91 5.20 -25.16
N ILE A 55 -3.51 4.01 -25.36
CA ILE A 55 -2.82 2.72 -25.21
C ILE A 55 -1.67 2.61 -26.21
N LYS A 56 -1.88 3.03 -27.47
CA LYS A 56 -0.83 3.02 -28.50
C LYS A 56 0.32 3.95 -28.14
N ALA A 57 0.02 5.17 -27.68
CA ALA A 57 1.03 6.14 -27.27
C ALA A 57 1.88 5.64 -26.08
N GLU A 58 1.25 5.06 -25.06
CA GLU A 58 1.99 4.49 -23.92
C GLU A 58 2.79 3.24 -24.33
N TYR A 59 2.26 2.42 -25.26
CA TYR A 59 2.99 1.28 -25.83
C TYR A 59 4.27 1.74 -26.56
N GLU A 60 4.17 2.75 -27.43
CA GLU A 60 5.32 3.31 -28.14
C GLU A 60 6.37 3.87 -27.17
N ARG A 61 5.93 4.57 -26.11
CA ARG A 61 6.80 5.04 -25.03
C ARG A 61 7.54 3.90 -24.32
N ILE A 62 6.84 2.80 -24.03
CA ILE A 62 7.43 1.61 -23.40
C ILE A 62 8.47 0.98 -24.34
N VAL A 63 8.15 0.82 -25.62
CA VAL A 63 9.05 0.23 -26.63
C VAL A 63 10.30 1.10 -26.81
N ALA A 64 10.15 2.42 -26.89
CA ALA A 64 11.28 3.35 -26.98
C ALA A 64 12.21 3.24 -25.77
N ARG A 65 11.64 3.18 -24.55
CA ARG A 65 12.40 2.97 -23.31
C ARG A 65 13.14 1.64 -23.30
N GLN A 66 12.51 0.56 -23.80
CA GLN A 66 13.17 -0.74 -23.93
C GLN A 66 14.34 -0.69 -24.89
N LYS A 67 14.17 -0.12 -26.09
CA LYS A 67 15.23 0.01 -27.09
C LYS A 67 16.43 0.77 -26.54
N LEU A 68 16.20 1.89 -25.84
CA LEU A 68 17.25 2.66 -25.17
C LEU A 68 18.02 1.83 -24.12
N ARG A 69 17.31 1.07 -23.27
CA ARG A 69 17.95 0.18 -22.29
C ARG A 69 18.79 -0.90 -22.96
N GLN A 70 18.30 -1.50 -24.03
CA GLN A 70 19.04 -2.53 -24.76
C GLN A 70 20.29 -1.95 -25.44
N ALA A 71 20.18 -0.76 -26.04
CA ALA A 71 21.32 -0.06 -26.63
C ALA A 71 22.39 0.25 -25.57
N ARG A 72 21.99 0.74 -24.39
CA ARG A 72 22.91 0.98 -23.28
C ARG A 72 23.61 -0.28 -22.81
N LYS A 73 22.87 -1.39 -22.62
CA LYS A 73 23.46 -2.67 -22.23
C LYS A 73 24.49 -3.15 -23.26
N LEU A 74 24.17 -3.08 -24.54
CA LEU A 74 25.07 -3.49 -25.61
C LEU A 74 26.35 -2.62 -25.65
N GLU A 75 26.22 -1.32 -25.38
CA GLU A 75 27.37 -0.43 -25.29
C GLU A 75 28.25 -0.73 -24.06
N GLU A 76 27.63 -0.99 -22.90
CA GLU A 76 28.33 -1.40 -21.68
C GLU A 76 29.06 -2.74 -21.89
N GLU A 77 28.43 -3.72 -22.54
CA GLU A 77 29.05 -5.00 -22.93
C GLU A 77 30.21 -4.81 -23.92
N ARG A 78 30.08 -3.92 -24.92
CA ARG A 78 31.17 -3.60 -25.85
C ARG A 78 32.34 -2.92 -25.15
N ARG A 79 32.08 -1.98 -24.24
CA ARG A 79 33.12 -1.31 -23.44
C ARG A 79 33.84 -2.31 -22.52
N ALA A 80 33.10 -3.22 -21.89
CA ALA A 80 33.66 -4.28 -21.06
C ALA A 80 34.51 -5.27 -21.90
N ALA A 81 34.07 -5.62 -23.11
CA ALA A 81 34.82 -6.48 -24.02
C ALA A 81 36.06 -5.82 -24.64
N GLN A 82 36.10 -4.48 -24.73
CA GLN A 82 37.26 -3.72 -25.20
C GLN A 82 38.33 -3.46 -24.12
N HIS A 83 37.97 -3.57 -22.83
CA HIS A 83 38.91 -3.50 -21.70
C HIS A 83 39.06 -4.83 -20.93
N PRO A 84 39.50 -5.94 -21.53
CA PRO A 84 39.64 -7.22 -20.82
C PRO A 84 40.95 -7.36 -19.99
N GLY A 85 41.70 -6.29 -19.68
CA GLY A 85 43.08 -6.47 -19.23
C GLY A 85 43.81 -5.36 -18.49
N ASN A 86 43.18 -4.62 -17.56
CA ASN A 86 43.94 -3.69 -16.70
C ASN A 86 43.92 -4.00 -15.19
N ASP A 87 43.24 -5.06 -14.74
CA ASP A 87 43.14 -5.41 -13.31
C ASP A 87 44.11 -6.53 -12.85
N LYS A 88 45.11 -6.91 -13.66
CA LYS A 88 46.06 -8.00 -13.32
C LYS A 88 47.51 -7.56 -13.07
N ASN A 89 47.82 -6.27 -13.14
CA ASN A 89 49.18 -5.74 -12.97
C ASN A 89 49.27 -4.73 -11.82
N GLU A 90 48.75 -5.04 -10.64
CA GLU A 90 49.14 -4.37 -9.38
C GLU A 90 49.23 -5.40 -8.25
N SER A 91 50.36 -6.13 -8.18
CA SER A 91 50.81 -6.93 -7.03
C SER A 91 52.31 -7.18 -7.11
#